data_AF-A0A9N9TI86-F1
#
_entry.id   AF-A0A9N9TI86-F1
#
_cell.length_a   1.000
_cell.length_b   1.000
_cell.length_c   1.000
_cell.angle_alpha   90.00
_cell.angle_beta   90.00
_cell.angle_gamma   90.00
#
_symmetry.space_group_name_H-M   'P 1'
#
loop_
_entity.id
_entity.type
_entity.pdbx_description
1 polymer ?
#
loop_
_entity_poly.entity_id
_entity_poly.type
_entity_poly.pdbx_seq_one_letter_code
_entity_poly.pdbx_strand_id
1 'polypeptide(L)'
;MFKFALFALIAVAAVICSAKEAEDLFVGHKEAHEECKKETGLDGEAFHKALMGGAPDDKAKQHALCYGSKIGLTDSDGKPSLDKMKKMLEEHYPDTAAELIQKCVSANGGDDEEVAFTIAQCLAHEMDKN
;
A
#
# COMPACT_ATOMS: atom_id res chain seq x y z
N MET A 1 -40.21 -21.92 15.19
CA MET A 1 -39.85 -21.74 13.76
C MET A 1 -39.35 -20.32 13.46
N PHE A 2 -39.89 -19.25 14.08
CA PHE A 2 -39.42 -17.85 13.88
C PHE A 2 -38.03 -17.48 14.43
N LYS A 3 -37.47 -18.26 15.38
CA LYS A 3 -36.15 -17.97 15.98
C LYS A 3 -34.95 -18.26 15.07
N PHE A 4 -35.09 -19.18 14.11
CA PHE A 4 -34.01 -19.52 13.16
C PHE A 4 -33.92 -18.52 11.99
N ALA A 5 -35.03 -17.91 11.60
CA ALA A 5 -35.07 -16.90 10.55
C ALA A 5 -34.36 -15.59 10.95
N LEU A 6 -34.44 -15.22 12.24
CA LEU A 6 -33.76 -14.03 12.79
C LEU A 6 -32.23 -14.20 12.87
N PHE A 7 -31.75 -15.41 13.20
CA PHE A 7 -30.32 -15.69 13.25
C PHE A 7 -29.67 -15.73 11.85
N ALA A 8 -30.41 -16.17 10.83
CA ALA A 8 -29.91 -16.22 9.45
C ALA A 8 -29.75 -14.82 8.83
N LEU A 9 -30.62 -13.85 9.16
CA LEU A 9 -30.55 -12.48 8.65
C LEU A 9 -29.37 -11.66 9.21
N ILE A 10 -28.99 -11.91 10.46
CA ILE A 10 -27.87 -11.21 11.12
C ILE A 10 -26.52 -11.67 10.55
N ALA A 11 -26.39 -12.95 10.21
CA ALA A 11 -25.16 -13.49 9.63
C ALA A 11 -24.87 -12.94 8.22
N VAL A 12 -25.90 -12.69 7.41
CA VAL A 12 -25.74 -12.15 6.04
C VAL A 12 -25.30 -10.68 6.04
N ALA A 13 -25.78 -9.87 6.99
CA ALA A 13 -25.40 -8.46 7.09
C ALA A 13 -23.93 -8.25 7.48
N ALA A 14 -23.37 -9.13 8.32
CA ALA A 14 -21.96 -9.08 8.72
C ALA A 14 -21.01 -9.41 7.56
N VAL A 15 -21.37 -10.38 6.70
CA VAL A 15 -20.56 -10.78 5.53
C VAL A 15 -20.51 -9.67 4.47
N ILE A 16 -21.60 -8.93 4.28
CA ILE A 16 -21.66 -7.84 3.29
C ILE A 16 -20.84 -6.62 3.73
N CYS A 17 -20.73 -6.34 5.04
CA CYS A 17 -19.92 -5.22 5.53
C CYS A 17 -18.41 -5.45 5.32
N SER A 18 -17.91 -6.68 5.53
CA SER A 18 -16.48 -6.98 5.39
C SER A 18 -15.97 -6.98 3.95
N ALA A 19 -16.83 -7.29 2.97
CA ALA A 19 -16.45 -7.26 1.56
C ALA A 19 -16.24 -5.83 1.03
N LYS A 20 -17.04 -4.88 1.51
CA LYS A 20 -17.02 -3.49 1.06
C LYS A 20 -15.71 -2.76 1.42
N GLU A 21 -15.15 -3.02 2.61
CA GLU A 21 -13.89 -2.39 3.03
C GLU A 21 -12.68 -2.94 2.27
N ALA A 22 -12.69 -4.24 1.96
CA ALA A 22 -11.65 -4.83 1.11
C ALA A 22 -11.72 -4.28 -0.33
N GLU A 23 -12.92 -4.15 -0.90
CA GLU A 23 -13.07 -3.59 -2.25
C GLU A 23 -12.63 -2.12 -2.32
N ASP A 24 -13.02 -1.27 -1.37
CA ASP A 24 -12.68 0.17 -1.40
C ASP A 24 -11.16 0.40 -1.33
N LEU A 25 -10.42 -0.45 -0.59
CA LEU A 25 -8.96 -0.35 -0.45
C LEU A 25 -8.22 -0.93 -1.65
N PHE A 26 -8.66 -2.07 -2.18
CA PHE A 26 -8.09 -2.66 -3.41
C PHE A 26 -8.38 -1.81 -4.66
N VAL A 27 -9.53 -1.13 -4.72
CA VAL A 27 -9.89 -0.22 -5.83
C VAL A 27 -8.94 0.97 -5.88
N GLY A 28 -8.68 1.63 -4.74
CA GLY A 28 -7.77 2.78 -4.69
C GLY A 28 -6.34 2.43 -5.11
N HIS A 29 -5.85 1.26 -4.72
CA HIS A 29 -4.50 0.78 -5.11
C HIS A 29 -4.42 0.46 -6.61
N LYS A 30 -5.46 -0.17 -7.17
CA LYS A 30 -5.50 -0.50 -8.60
C LYS A 30 -5.59 0.76 -9.48
N GLU A 31 -6.45 1.70 -9.12
CA GLU A 31 -6.61 2.96 -9.85
C GLU A 31 -5.31 3.78 -9.82
N ALA A 32 -4.64 3.84 -8.66
CA ALA A 32 -3.33 4.49 -8.54
C ALA A 32 -2.29 3.90 -9.49
N HIS A 33 -2.18 2.57 -9.59
CA HIS A 33 -1.27 1.95 -10.54
C HIS A 33 -1.63 2.25 -12.00
N GLU A 34 -2.91 2.20 -12.38
CA GLU A 34 -3.34 2.51 -13.75
C GLU A 34 -3.10 3.98 -14.14
N GLU A 35 -3.21 4.90 -13.18
CA GLU A 35 -2.83 6.30 -13.40
C GLU A 35 -1.32 6.46 -13.56
N CYS A 36 -0.53 5.91 -12.64
CA CYS A 36 0.93 6.01 -12.67
C CYS A 36 1.55 5.28 -13.86
N LYS A 37 0.90 4.23 -14.38
CA LYS A 37 1.28 3.56 -15.62
C LYS A 37 1.28 4.50 -16.82
N LYS A 38 0.37 5.48 -16.87
CA LYS A 38 0.32 6.45 -17.97
C LYS A 38 1.57 7.34 -18.01
N GLU A 39 2.19 7.54 -16.85
CA GLU A 39 3.40 8.36 -16.71
C GLU A 39 4.68 7.53 -16.88
N THR A 40 4.75 6.35 -16.27
CA THR A 40 6.01 5.59 -16.20
C THR A 40 6.05 4.37 -17.11
N GLY A 41 4.89 3.90 -17.59
CA GLY A 41 4.74 2.69 -18.37
C GLY A 41 4.80 1.40 -17.55
N LEU A 42 4.97 1.46 -16.23
CA LEU A 42 4.93 0.30 -15.34
C LEU A 42 3.49 0.06 -14.86
N ASP A 43 3.00 -1.16 -14.96
CA ASP A 43 1.80 -1.59 -14.24
C ASP A 43 2.15 -2.16 -12.86
N GLY A 44 1.13 -2.46 -12.06
CA GLY A 44 1.32 -2.95 -10.69
C GLY A 44 2.12 -4.25 -10.62
N GLU A 45 2.00 -5.16 -11.60
CA GLU A 45 2.76 -6.41 -11.62
C GLU A 45 4.23 -6.15 -11.94
N ALA A 46 4.52 -5.34 -12.97
CA ALA A 46 5.88 -4.96 -13.32
C ALA A 46 6.56 -4.16 -12.20
N PHE A 47 5.81 -3.26 -11.54
CA PHE A 47 6.30 -2.51 -10.39
C PHE A 47 6.60 -3.42 -9.20
N HIS A 48 5.70 -4.35 -8.84
CA HIS A 48 5.95 -5.30 -7.77
C HIS A 48 7.19 -6.18 -8.05
N LYS A 49 7.38 -6.61 -9.30
CA LYS A 49 8.62 -7.30 -9.72
C LYS A 49 9.86 -6.42 -9.57
N ALA A 50 9.75 -5.12 -9.85
CA ALA A 50 10.86 -4.19 -9.63
C ALA A 50 11.21 -4.07 -8.14
N LEU A 51 10.22 -4.03 -7.25
CA LEU A 51 10.43 -4.04 -5.80
C LEU A 51 11.15 -5.33 -5.35
N MET A 52 10.68 -6.50 -5.79
CA MET A 52 11.22 -7.80 -5.35
C MET A 52 12.52 -8.22 -6.06
N GLY A 53 12.78 -7.69 -7.26
CA GLY A 53 13.82 -8.13 -8.20
C GLY A 53 15.09 -7.28 -8.24
N GLY A 54 15.10 -6.09 -7.63
CA GLY A 54 16.31 -5.32 -7.35
C GLY A 54 16.64 -4.17 -8.32
N ALA A 55 17.58 -3.33 -7.84
CA ALA A 55 18.12 -2.05 -8.32
C ALA A 55 17.08 -1.00 -8.78
N PRO A 56 17.01 0.18 -8.14
CA PRO A 56 16.12 1.26 -8.58
C PRO A 56 16.50 1.70 -10.00
N ASP A 57 15.57 1.51 -10.94
CA ASP A 57 15.58 2.22 -12.22
C ASP A 57 14.72 3.48 -12.14
N ASP A 58 14.92 4.42 -13.05
CA ASP A 58 14.22 5.71 -13.02
C ASP A 58 12.69 5.56 -13.13
N LYS A 59 12.20 4.56 -13.88
CA LYS A 59 10.76 4.33 -14.01
C LYS A 59 10.16 3.78 -12.74
N ALA A 60 10.87 2.88 -12.07
CA ALA A 60 10.42 2.28 -10.83
C ALA A 60 10.40 3.31 -9.69
N LYS A 61 11.42 4.18 -9.63
CA LYS A 61 11.46 5.32 -8.70
C LYS A 61 10.31 6.30 -8.92
N GLN A 62 10.10 6.72 -10.17
CA GLN A 62 8.97 7.57 -10.54
C GLN A 62 7.62 6.93 -10.22
N HIS A 63 7.48 5.63 -10.47
CA HIS A 63 6.23 4.92 -10.21
C HIS A 63 5.97 4.83 -8.72
N ALA A 64 7.00 4.61 -7.89
CA ALA A 64 6.87 4.60 -6.44
C ALA A 64 6.40 5.96 -5.90
N LEU A 65 6.98 7.06 -6.38
CA LEU A 65 6.57 8.41 -5.98
C LEU A 65 5.14 8.74 -6.43
N CYS A 66 4.82 8.50 -7.70
CA CYS A 66 3.48 8.72 -8.23
C CYS A 66 2.45 7.91 -7.43
N TYR A 67 2.71 6.61 -7.25
CA TYR A 67 1.82 5.72 -6.52
C TYR A 67 1.61 6.20 -5.09
N GLY A 68 2.71 6.44 -4.36
CA GLY A 68 2.67 6.97 -3.00
C GLY A 68 1.88 8.27 -2.88
N SER A 69 1.97 9.17 -3.87
CA SER A 69 1.17 10.39 -3.93
C SER A 69 -0.33 10.12 -4.10
N LYS A 70 -0.69 9.21 -5.02
CA LYS A 70 -2.10 8.84 -5.31
C LYS A 70 -2.81 8.22 -4.12
N ILE A 71 -2.12 7.36 -3.38
CA ILE A 71 -2.67 6.75 -2.15
C ILE A 71 -2.39 7.60 -0.90
N GLY A 72 -1.83 8.79 -1.08
CA GLY A 72 -1.66 9.79 -0.03
C GLY A 72 -0.54 9.49 0.96
N LEU A 73 0.35 8.54 0.68
CA LEU A 73 1.52 8.21 1.50
C LEU A 73 2.69 9.19 1.34
N THR A 74 2.64 10.08 0.35
CA THR A 74 3.55 11.23 0.27
C THR A 74 2.80 12.54 0.53
N ASP A 75 3.52 13.56 1.01
CA ASP A 75 3.02 14.92 1.20
C ASP A 75 3.12 15.74 -0.09
N SER A 76 2.73 17.02 -0.01
CA SER A 76 2.73 17.94 -1.16
C SER A 76 4.13 18.23 -1.71
N ASP A 77 5.18 17.96 -0.92
CA ASP A 77 6.57 18.17 -1.31
C ASP A 77 7.18 16.87 -1.85
N GLY A 78 6.38 15.81 -2.04
CA GLY A 78 6.84 14.50 -2.53
C GLY A 78 7.47 13.64 -1.43
N LYS A 79 7.46 14.10 -0.18
CA LYS A 79 8.13 13.39 0.92
C LYS A 79 7.21 12.35 1.55
N PRO A 80 7.75 11.21 2.00
CA PRO A 80 6.95 10.20 2.68
C PRO A 80 6.30 10.72 3.98
N SER A 81 4.99 10.52 4.11
CA SER A 81 4.23 10.86 5.31
C SER A 81 4.23 9.69 6.30
N LEU A 82 5.07 9.79 7.34
CA LEU A 82 5.23 8.75 8.37
C LEU A 82 3.90 8.40 9.03
N ASP A 83 3.09 9.39 9.39
CA ASP A 83 1.83 9.19 10.08
C ASP A 83 0.83 8.39 9.23
N LYS A 84 0.76 8.69 7.93
CA LYS A 84 -0.15 7.99 7.02
C LYS A 84 0.35 6.59 6.67
N MET A 85 1.66 6.41 6.48
CA MET A 85 2.25 5.08 6.30
C MET A 85 2.04 4.21 7.53
N LYS A 86 2.25 4.78 8.73
CA LYS A 86 2.02 4.08 9.99
C LYS A 86 0.57 3.66 10.12
N LYS A 87 -0.37 4.57 9.86
CA LYS A 87 -1.81 4.26 9.92
C LYS A 87 -2.20 3.15 8.94
N MET A 88 -1.73 3.22 7.70
CA MET A 88 -1.97 2.17 6.69
C MET A 88 -1.41 0.82 7.15
N LEU A 89 -0.19 0.79 7.70
CA LEU A 89 0.39 -0.43 8.23
C LEU A 89 -0.34 -0.95 9.47
N GLU A 90 -0.81 -0.08 10.37
CA GLU A 90 -1.59 -0.48 11.54
C GLU A 90 -2.95 -1.08 11.16
N GLU A 91 -3.55 -0.64 10.04
CA GLU A 91 -4.81 -1.16 9.51
C GLU A 91 -4.66 -2.58 8.94
N HIS A 92 -3.51 -2.90 8.32
CA HIS A 92 -3.30 -4.18 7.61
C HIS A 92 -2.34 -5.16 8.32
N TYR A 93 -1.40 -4.63 9.09
CA TYR A 93 -0.32 -5.34 9.77
C TYR A 93 -0.19 -4.86 11.23
N PRO A 94 -1.27 -4.86 12.03
CA PRO A 94 -1.31 -4.21 13.35
C PRO A 94 -0.21 -4.69 14.30
N ASP A 95 0.18 -5.97 14.21
CA ASP A 95 1.19 -6.58 15.09
C ASP A 95 2.63 -6.21 14.71
N THR A 96 2.89 -5.84 13.45
CA THR A 96 4.23 -5.58 12.93
C THR A 96 4.42 -4.16 12.40
N ALA A 97 3.38 -3.33 12.38
CA ALA A 97 3.39 -1.96 11.84
C ALA A 97 4.50 -1.08 12.44
N ALA A 98 4.65 -1.10 13.77
CA ALA A 98 5.67 -0.31 14.46
C ALA A 98 7.10 -0.75 14.07
N GLU A 99 7.31 -2.06 13.92
CA GLU A 99 8.58 -2.64 13.48
C GLU A 99 8.88 -2.30 12.02
N LEU A 100 7.88 -2.40 11.14
CA LEU A 100 7.97 -2.07 9.72
C LEU A 100 8.33 -0.59 9.51
N ILE A 101 7.67 0.32 10.22
CA ILE A 101 8.00 1.76 10.18
C ILE A 101 9.43 2.00 10.67
N GLN A 102 9.80 1.40 11.79
CA GLN A 102 11.13 1.57 12.35
C GLN A 102 12.22 1.06 11.40
N LYS A 103 12.02 -0.10 10.77
CA LYS A 103 12.99 -0.71 9.85
C LYS A 103 13.09 0.00 8.50
N CYS A 104 11.95 0.30 7.88
CA CYS A 104 11.92 0.69 6.47
C CYS A 104 11.91 2.19 6.22
N VAL A 105 11.53 3.00 7.22
CA VAL A 105 11.28 4.43 6.99
C VAL A 105 12.29 5.32 7.72
N SER A 106 12.92 4.83 8.79
CA SER A 106 13.81 5.60 9.66
C SER A 106 15.20 5.96 9.09
N ALA A 107 15.49 5.62 7.83
CA ALA A 107 16.80 5.83 7.24
C ALA A 107 16.66 6.20 5.76
N ASN A 108 16.51 7.49 5.46
CA ASN A 108 16.44 7.95 4.07
C ASN A 108 17.25 9.24 3.88
N GLY A 109 18.13 9.21 2.89
CA GLY A 109 18.82 10.36 2.31
C GLY A 109 18.97 10.09 0.80
N GLY A 110 18.72 11.10 -0.03
CA GLY A 110 18.61 10.93 -1.49
C GLY A 110 17.58 11.89 -2.09
N ASP A 111 17.24 11.69 -3.36
CA ASP A 111 16.10 12.37 -4.01
C ASP A 111 14.76 11.72 -3.62
N ASP A 112 13.66 12.46 -3.76
CA ASP A 112 12.34 12.02 -3.27
C ASP A 112 11.84 10.74 -3.98
N GLU A 113 12.23 10.51 -5.23
CA GLU A 113 11.84 9.32 -6.00
C GLU A 113 12.61 8.06 -5.53
N GLU A 114 13.90 8.21 -5.25
CA GLU A 114 14.76 7.17 -4.67
C GLU A 114 14.26 6.78 -3.28
N VAL A 115 13.95 7.77 -2.44
CA VAL A 115 13.40 7.54 -1.10
C VAL A 115 12.07 6.79 -1.17
N ALA A 116 11.15 7.20 -2.06
CA ALA A 116 9.87 6.52 -2.23
C ALA A 116 10.05 5.05 -2.65
N PHE A 117 10.96 4.78 -3.58
CA PHE A 117 11.26 3.42 -4.03
C PHE A 117 11.88 2.56 -2.93
N THR A 118 12.89 3.07 -2.22
CA THR A 118 13.58 2.31 -1.16
C THR A 118 12.63 1.93 -0.04
N ILE A 119 11.73 2.84 0.38
CA ILE A 119 10.69 2.52 1.38
C ILE A 119 9.75 1.44 0.84
N ALA A 120 9.24 1.61 -0.38
CA ALA A 120 8.32 0.66 -0.99
C ALA A 120 8.95 -0.73 -1.13
N GLN A 121 10.22 -0.79 -1.50
CA GLN A 121 10.98 -2.03 -1.64
C GLN A 121 11.19 -2.71 -0.28
N CYS A 122 11.59 -1.97 0.75
CA CYS A 122 11.76 -2.52 2.09
C CYS A 122 10.45 -3.09 2.63
N LEU A 123 9.34 -2.33 2.50
CA LEU A 123 8.03 -2.79 2.94
C LEU A 123 7.57 -4.04 2.17
N ALA A 124 7.73 -4.07 0.85
CA ALA A 124 7.37 -5.24 0.04
C ALA A 124 8.14 -6.49 0.50
N HIS A 125 9.44 -6.38 0.75
CA HIS A 125 10.25 -7.49 1.24
C HIS A 125 9.91 -7.94 2.67
N GLU A 126 9.61 -7.03 3.59
CA GLU A 126 9.26 -7.41 4.95
C GLU A 126 7.82 -7.97 5.05
N MET A 127 6.89 -7.49 4.22
CA MET A 127 5.52 -8.00 4.17
C MET A 127 5.43 -9.37 3.49
N ASP A 128 6.29 -9.70 2.52
CA ASP A 128 6.37 -11.03 1.90
C ASP A 128 6.90 -12.11 2.86
N LYS A 129 7.62 -11.71 3.92
CA LYS A 129 8.15 -12.62 4.95
C LYS A 129 7.15 -12.96 6.06
N ASN A 130 6.10 -12.17 6.22
CA ASN A 130 5.05 -12.35 7.25
C ASN A 130 3.90 -13.20 6.73
#